data_AF-X0QHZ0-F1
#
_entry.id   AF-X0QHZ0-F1
#
_cell.length_a   1.000
_cell.length_b   1.000
_cell.length_c   1.000
_cell.angle_alpha   90.00
_cell.angle_beta   90.00
_cell.angle_gamma   90.00
#
_symmetry.space_group_name_H-M   'P 1'
#
loop_
_entity.id
_entity.type
_entity.pdbx_description
1 polymer ?
#
loop_
_entity_poly.entity_id
_entity_poly.type
_entity_poly.pdbx_seq_one_letter_code
_entity_poly.pdbx_strand_id
1 'polypeptide(L)'
;MDTGLTVTHPLTGEEVPVWVANYVLMSYGSGAVMAVPAHDERDYEFAVKYDLPIKQVINTPEGYFDELKADAKANDSEVNLAYTERNTLVNSGEFDGLDFEQAFEAMLAKLEPKELAKKKIQYRLRDWGVSRQRYWGCPIPMINCEHCGTVPVEEQDLPVVLPTDVVPDGRGNPLKNIPEFVNTTCPKCGNPAERETDTFDTFVESSWYYARFC
;
A
#
# COMPACT_ATOMS: atom_id res chain seq x y z
N MET A 1 -18.80 -0.23 -7.03
CA MET A 1 -19.75 0.78 -7.51
C MET A 1 -19.41 1.08 -8.96
N ASP A 2 -20.38 0.94 -9.85
CA ASP A 2 -20.24 1.35 -11.25
C ASP A 2 -20.16 2.88 -11.31
N THR A 3 -19.19 3.40 -12.06
CA THR A 3 -19.01 4.85 -12.24
C THR A 3 -19.74 5.40 -13.46
N GLY A 4 -20.19 4.54 -14.38
CA GLY A 4 -20.72 4.93 -15.68
C GLY A 4 -19.66 5.47 -16.66
N LEU A 5 -18.38 5.44 -16.28
CA LEU A 5 -17.26 5.83 -17.13
C LEU A 5 -16.63 4.59 -17.78
N THR A 6 -16.08 4.76 -18.98
CA THR A 6 -15.31 3.74 -19.68
C THR A 6 -13.92 4.25 -20.06
N VAL A 7 -13.02 3.31 -20.29
CA VAL A 7 -11.67 3.55 -20.81
C VAL A 7 -11.38 2.59 -21.95
N THR A 8 -10.66 3.05 -22.97
CA THR A 8 -10.28 2.22 -24.11
C THR A 8 -9.10 1.31 -23.76
N HIS A 9 -9.25 0.00 -23.96
CA HIS A 9 -8.18 -0.97 -23.77
C HIS A 9 -7.09 -0.81 -24.85
N PRO A 10 -5.80 -0.63 -24.49
CA PRO A 10 -4.77 -0.20 -25.44
C PRO A 10 -4.35 -1.25 -26.48
N LEU A 11 -4.61 -2.54 -26.21
CA LEU A 11 -4.35 -3.64 -27.14
C LEU A 11 -5.58 -4.04 -27.99
N THR A 12 -6.74 -4.27 -27.37
CA THR A 12 -7.96 -4.70 -28.08
C THR A 12 -8.76 -3.56 -28.69
N GLY A 13 -8.62 -2.34 -28.17
CA GLY A 13 -9.45 -1.18 -28.55
C GLY A 13 -10.88 -1.22 -28.00
N GLU A 14 -11.22 -2.21 -27.17
CA GLU A 14 -12.54 -2.34 -26.55
C GLU A 14 -12.71 -1.34 -25.41
N GLU A 15 -13.95 -0.91 -25.16
CA GLU A 15 -14.29 -0.07 -24.01
C GLU A 15 -14.46 -0.94 -22.76
N VAL A 16 -13.75 -0.58 -21.68
CA VAL A 16 -13.76 -1.28 -20.40
C VAL A 16 -14.38 -0.36 -19.34
N PRO A 17 -15.36 -0.84 -18.54
CA PRO A 17 -16.01 -0.01 -17.52
C PRO A 17 -15.07 0.26 -16.35
N VAL A 18 -15.17 1.46 -15.78
CA VAL A 18 -14.42 1.86 -14.58
C VAL A 18 -15.29 1.65 -13.34
N TRP A 19 -14.74 0.98 -12.33
CA TRP A 19 -15.43 0.68 -11.07
C TRP A 19 -14.66 1.24 -9.88
N VAL A 20 -15.40 1.69 -8.87
CA VAL A 20 -14.85 1.97 -7.53
C VAL A 20 -15.03 0.74 -6.66
N ALA A 21 -13.92 0.17 -6.18
CA ALA A 21 -13.89 -0.99 -5.32
C ALA A 21 -13.11 -0.71 -4.03
N ASN A 22 -13.57 -1.28 -2.92
CA ASN A 22 -13.00 -1.05 -1.58
C ASN A 22 -11.63 -1.74 -1.36
N TYR A 23 -11.29 -2.74 -2.17
CA TYR A 23 -10.02 -3.45 -2.09
C TYR A 23 -8.87 -2.72 -2.83
N VAL A 24 -9.19 -1.66 -3.58
CA VAL A 24 -8.19 -0.82 -4.26
C VAL A 24 -7.77 0.30 -3.32
N LEU A 25 -6.52 0.23 -2.84
CA LEU A 25 -5.97 1.21 -1.90
C LEU A 25 -5.35 2.39 -2.64
N MET A 26 -5.88 3.60 -2.42
CA MET A 26 -5.34 4.84 -3.02
C MET A 26 -3.86 5.09 -2.72
N SER A 27 -3.37 4.62 -1.58
CA SER A 27 -1.97 4.77 -1.16
C SER A 27 -1.02 3.73 -1.77
N TYR A 28 -1.52 2.80 -2.58
CA TYR A 28 -0.71 1.73 -3.19
C TYR A 28 -0.74 1.79 -4.72
N GLY A 29 0.43 1.74 -5.35
CA GLY A 29 0.56 1.84 -6.80
C GLY A 29 0.12 3.20 -7.33
N SER A 30 -0.82 3.24 -8.27
CA SER A 30 -1.47 4.46 -8.77
C SER A 30 -2.84 4.72 -8.14
N GLY A 31 -3.29 3.88 -7.21
CA GLY A 31 -4.68 3.90 -6.72
C GLY A 31 -5.69 3.34 -7.73
N ALA A 32 -5.23 2.70 -8.81
CA ALA A 32 -6.05 2.01 -9.79
C ALA A 32 -5.39 0.68 -10.19
N VAL A 33 -6.20 -0.33 -10.49
CA VAL A 33 -5.75 -1.66 -10.95
C VAL A 33 -6.60 -2.08 -12.14
N MET A 34 -6.01 -2.83 -13.08
CA MET A 34 -6.79 -3.55 -14.09
C MET A 34 -7.34 -4.83 -13.47
N ALA A 35 -8.61 -5.15 -13.73
CA ALA A 35 -9.22 -6.38 -13.24
C ALA A 35 -9.09 -7.49 -14.29
N VAL A 36 -8.62 -8.68 -13.89
CA VAL A 36 -8.53 -9.86 -14.77
C VAL A 36 -9.22 -11.05 -14.09
N PRO A 37 -10.56 -11.10 -14.08
CA PRO A 37 -11.32 -12.04 -13.25
C PRO A 37 -11.05 -13.52 -13.51
N ALA A 38 -10.60 -13.89 -14.71
CA ALA A 38 -10.26 -15.29 -14.99
C ALA A 38 -8.95 -15.75 -14.33
N HIS A 39 -8.11 -14.82 -13.83
CA HIS A 39 -6.73 -15.08 -13.39
C HIS A 39 -6.29 -14.34 -12.11
N ASP A 40 -7.19 -13.60 -11.45
CA ASP A 40 -7.00 -13.05 -10.10
C ASP A 40 -8.25 -13.37 -9.26
N GLU A 41 -8.06 -14.01 -8.11
CA GLU A 41 -9.15 -14.48 -7.24
C GLU A 41 -10.05 -13.36 -6.73
N ARG A 42 -9.50 -12.17 -6.43
CA ARG A 42 -10.27 -11.03 -5.91
C ARG A 42 -11.11 -10.41 -7.02
N ASP A 43 -10.54 -10.33 -8.22
CA ASP A 43 -11.26 -9.86 -9.39
C ASP A 43 -12.36 -10.85 -9.81
N TYR A 44 -12.13 -12.16 -9.65
CA TYR A 44 -13.14 -13.20 -9.85
C TYR A 44 -14.34 -13.01 -8.92
N GLU A 45 -14.09 -12.92 -7.62
CA GLU A 45 -15.16 -12.71 -6.63
C GLU A 45 -15.95 -11.43 -6.91
N PHE A 46 -15.25 -10.36 -7.26
CA PHE A 46 -15.88 -9.10 -7.65
C PHE A 46 -16.74 -9.27 -8.91
N ALA A 47 -16.20 -9.92 -9.95
CA ALA A 47 -16.92 -10.12 -11.20
C ALA A 47 -18.14 -11.01 -11.05
N VAL A 48 -18.04 -12.12 -10.32
CA VAL A 48 -19.18 -13.00 -10.01
C VAL A 48 -20.27 -12.24 -9.25
N LYS A 49 -19.88 -11.44 -8.26
CA LYS A 49 -20.83 -10.69 -7.44
C LYS A 49 -21.60 -9.62 -8.23
N TYR A 50 -20.97 -9.02 -9.23
CA TYR A 50 -21.55 -7.92 -10.01
C TYR A 50 -21.91 -8.31 -11.45
N ASP A 51 -21.92 -9.61 -11.76
CA ASP A 51 -22.22 -10.16 -13.09
C ASP A 51 -21.39 -9.52 -14.21
N LEU A 52 -20.07 -9.38 -13.96
CA LEU A 52 -19.13 -8.83 -14.92
C LEU A 52 -18.51 -9.93 -15.80
N PRO A 53 -18.08 -9.60 -17.04
CA PRO A 53 -17.48 -10.57 -17.94
C PRO A 53 -16.21 -11.21 -17.37
N ILE A 54 -16.12 -12.54 -17.47
CA ILE A 54 -14.94 -13.33 -17.11
C ILE A 54 -14.37 -13.93 -18.39
N LYS A 55 -13.22 -13.43 -18.84
CA LYS A 55 -12.56 -13.84 -20.09
C LYS A 55 -11.26 -14.56 -19.80
N GLN A 56 -11.19 -15.84 -20.18
CA GLN A 56 -9.97 -16.63 -20.08
C GLN A 56 -8.94 -16.16 -21.12
N VAL A 57 -7.73 -15.88 -20.65
CA VAL A 57 -6.57 -15.52 -21.50
C VAL A 57 -5.33 -16.36 -21.23
N ILE A 58 -5.31 -17.18 -20.17
CA ILE A 58 -4.26 -18.16 -19.89
C ILE A 58 -4.82 -19.57 -20.12
N ASN A 59 -4.05 -20.40 -20.81
CA ASN A 59 -4.40 -21.79 -21.05
C ASN A 59 -4.49 -22.54 -19.72
N THR A 60 -5.64 -23.16 -19.47
CA THR A 60 -5.89 -23.91 -18.24
C THR A 60 -5.86 -25.40 -18.55
N PRO A 61 -5.14 -26.23 -17.76
CA PRO A 61 -5.12 -27.67 -17.95
C PRO A 61 -6.53 -28.28 -17.95
N GLU A 62 -6.73 -29.30 -18.78
CA GLU A 62 -7.99 -30.06 -18.81
C GLU A 62 -8.29 -30.66 -17.43
N GLY A 63 -9.54 -30.60 -16.99
CA GLY A 63 -9.97 -31.11 -15.69
C GLY A 63 -9.70 -30.20 -14.48
N TYR A 64 -8.88 -29.14 -14.63
CA TYR A 64 -8.50 -28.26 -13.51
C TYR A 64 -9.71 -27.69 -12.74
N PHE A 65 -10.68 -27.13 -13.46
CA PHE A 65 -11.88 -26.57 -12.83
C PHE A 65 -12.83 -27.63 -12.29
N ASP A 66 -12.81 -28.85 -12.83
CA ASP A 66 -13.67 -29.93 -12.36
C ASP A 66 -13.16 -30.47 -11.02
N GLU A 67 -11.84 -30.58 -10.85
CA GLU A 67 -11.21 -30.92 -9.59
C GLU A 67 -11.50 -29.88 -8.50
N LEU A 68 -11.36 -28.58 -8.81
CA LEU A 68 -11.70 -27.49 -7.88
C LEU A 68 -13.17 -27.52 -7.45
N LYS A 69 -14.09 -27.75 -8.38
CA LYS A 69 -15.53 -27.87 -8.06
C LYS A 69 -15.81 -29.11 -7.22
N ALA A 70 -15.14 -30.22 -7.49
CA ALA A 70 -15.30 -31.44 -6.72
C ALA A 70 -14.81 -31.26 -5.27
N ASP A 71 -13.68 -30.58 -5.08
CA ASP A 71 -13.14 -30.25 -3.76
C ASP A 71 -14.07 -29.29 -2.99
N ALA A 72 -14.49 -28.20 -3.61
CA ALA A 72 -15.42 -27.24 -2.99
C ALA A 72 -16.73 -27.90 -2.58
N LYS A 73 -17.27 -28.81 -3.42
CA LYS A 73 -18.46 -29.60 -3.09
C LYS A 73 -18.21 -30.57 -1.93
N ALA A 74 -17.04 -31.19 -1.86
CA ALA A 74 -16.69 -32.10 -0.77
C ALA A 74 -16.54 -31.36 0.57
N ASN A 75 -16.12 -30.10 0.53
CA ASN A 75 -15.87 -29.25 1.69
C ASN A 75 -17.02 -28.28 2.03
N ASP A 76 -18.13 -28.31 1.28
CA ASP A 76 -19.26 -27.37 1.40
C ASP A 76 -18.83 -25.90 1.38
N SER A 77 -17.91 -25.57 0.46
CA SER A 77 -17.34 -24.22 0.29
C SER A 77 -17.67 -23.60 -1.07
N GLU A 78 -17.54 -22.27 -1.16
CA GLU A 78 -17.62 -21.57 -2.43
C GLU A 78 -16.38 -21.88 -3.30
N VAL A 79 -16.59 -21.99 -4.62
CA VAL A 79 -15.52 -22.26 -5.59
C VAL A 79 -15.09 -20.97 -6.27
N ASN A 80 -13.79 -20.67 -6.19
CA ASN A 80 -13.15 -19.65 -7.00
C ASN A 80 -12.58 -20.30 -8.27
N LEU A 81 -12.94 -19.78 -9.45
CA LEU A 81 -12.50 -20.33 -10.74
C LEU A 81 -11.47 -19.43 -11.43
N ALA A 82 -10.76 -18.58 -10.69
CA ALA A 82 -9.58 -17.90 -11.19
C ALA A 82 -8.41 -18.89 -11.33
N TYR A 83 -7.82 -18.96 -12.52
CA TYR A 83 -6.59 -19.71 -12.76
C TYR A 83 -5.38 -18.80 -12.58
N THR A 84 -4.67 -18.92 -11.45
CA THR A 84 -3.57 -18.01 -11.04
C THR A 84 -2.17 -18.49 -11.46
N GLU A 85 -2.07 -19.72 -11.96
CA GLU A 85 -0.79 -20.30 -12.37
C GLU A 85 -0.33 -19.79 -13.74
N ARG A 86 0.98 -19.85 -13.97
CA ARG A 86 1.55 -19.46 -15.26
C ARG A 86 1.37 -20.57 -16.29
N ASN A 87 0.88 -20.18 -17.47
CA ASN A 87 0.85 -21.04 -18.65
C ASN A 87 0.91 -20.16 -19.92
N THR A 88 0.73 -20.76 -21.09
CA THR A 88 0.69 -20.04 -22.36
C THR A 88 -0.58 -19.22 -22.52
N LEU A 89 -0.49 -18.13 -23.29
CA LEU A 89 -1.66 -17.30 -23.61
C LEU A 89 -2.59 -17.96 -24.63
N VAL A 90 -3.89 -17.70 -24.45
CA VAL A 90 -4.99 -18.02 -25.38
C VAL A 90 -5.93 -16.81 -25.46
N ASN A 91 -6.78 -16.73 -26.49
CA ASN A 91 -7.77 -15.64 -26.66
C ASN A 91 -7.17 -14.22 -26.57
N SER A 92 -5.89 -14.08 -26.90
CA SER A 92 -5.05 -12.90 -26.77
C SER A 92 -4.53 -12.42 -28.14
N GLY A 93 -5.03 -12.99 -29.24
CA GLY A 93 -4.76 -12.52 -30.59
C GLY A 93 -3.33 -12.82 -31.03
N GLU A 94 -2.54 -11.79 -31.36
CA GLU A 94 -1.15 -11.97 -31.82
C GLU A 94 -0.21 -12.53 -30.73
N PHE A 95 -0.66 -12.56 -29.47
CA PHE A 95 0.12 -13.07 -28.34
C PHE A 95 -0.19 -14.52 -27.98
N ASP A 96 -1.13 -15.16 -28.70
CA ASP A 96 -1.50 -16.56 -28.43
C ASP A 96 -0.29 -17.50 -28.56
N GLY A 97 -0.18 -18.44 -27.62
CA GLY A 97 0.90 -19.44 -27.56
C GLY A 97 2.18 -18.96 -26.88
N LEU A 98 2.32 -17.66 -26.57
CA LEU A 98 3.48 -17.15 -25.83
C LEU A 98 3.41 -17.57 -24.35
N ASP A 99 4.55 -17.89 -23.76
CA ASP A 99 4.70 -18.06 -22.31
C ASP A 99 4.71 -16.71 -21.57
N PHE A 100 4.79 -16.74 -20.23
CA PHE A 100 4.77 -15.54 -19.40
C PHE A 100 5.86 -14.52 -19.75
N GLU A 101 7.11 -14.96 -19.91
CA GLU A 101 8.24 -14.04 -20.16
C GLU A 101 8.15 -13.46 -21.56
N GLN A 102 7.84 -14.31 -22.55
CA GLN A 102 7.64 -13.90 -23.94
C GLN A 102 6.48 -12.92 -24.07
N ALA A 103 5.34 -13.21 -23.44
CA ALA A 103 4.17 -12.35 -23.47
C ALA A 103 4.43 -11.00 -22.81
N PHE A 104 5.09 -10.99 -21.64
CA PHE A 104 5.44 -9.77 -20.93
C PHE A 104 6.31 -8.84 -21.79
N GLU A 105 7.38 -9.39 -22.37
CA GLU A 105 8.29 -8.61 -23.21
C GLU A 105 7.63 -8.17 -24.52
N ALA A 106 6.81 -9.02 -25.16
CA ALA A 106 6.09 -8.69 -26.39
C ALA A 106 5.06 -7.56 -26.18
N MET A 107 4.29 -7.62 -25.08
CA MET A 107 3.33 -6.56 -24.73
C MET A 107 4.04 -5.25 -24.39
N LEU A 108 5.15 -5.31 -23.64
CA LEU A 108 5.95 -4.13 -23.32
C LEU A 108 6.51 -3.48 -24.58
N ALA A 109 7.14 -4.26 -25.47
CA ALA A 109 7.68 -3.78 -26.73
C ALA A 109 6.62 -3.12 -27.63
N LYS A 110 5.36 -3.55 -27.54
CA LYS A 110 4.25 -2.98 -28.32
C LYS A 110 3.69 -1.67 -27.72
N LEU A 111 3.69 -1.54 -26.39
CA LEU A 111 3.04 -0.45 -25.68
C LEU A 111 3.99 0.68 -25.28
N GLU A 112 5.27 0.39 -25.03
CA GLU A 112 6.27 1.37 -24.60
C GLU A 112 6.54 2.49 -25.64
N PRO A 113 6.66 2.21 -26.96
CA PRO A 113 6.84 3.27 -27.96
C PRO A 113 5.64 4.22 -28.10
N LYS A 114 4.47 3.83 -27.57
CA LYS A 114 3.25 4.65 -27.53
C LYS A 114 3.07 5.37 -26.20
N GLU A 115 4.03 5.25 -25.28
CA GLU A 115 3.97 5.76 -23.90
C GLU A 115 2.80 5.20 -23.09
N LEU A 116 2.30 4.01 -23.45
CA LEU A 116 1.16 3.34 -22.80
C LEU A 116 1.60 2.28 -21.78
N ALA A 117 2.89 1.95 -21.71
CA ALA A 117 3.44 1.05 -20.71
C ALA A 117 4.89 1.43 -20.36
N LYS A 118 5.30 1.11 -19.14
CA LYS A 118 6.70 1.13 -18.71
C LYS A 118 6.92 0.10 -17.62
N LYS A 119 8.11 -0.51 -17.58
CA LYS A 119 8.49 -1.42 -16.49
C LYS A 119 8.62 -0.63 -15.18
N LYS A 120 8.02 -1.15 -14.11
CA LYS A 120 8.10 -0.57 -12.77
C LYS A 120 8.34 -1.66 -11.74
N ILE A 121 9.33 -1.46 -10.86
CA ILE A 121 9.55 -2.32 -9.70
C ILE A 121 8.74 -1.74 -8.54
N GLN A 122 7.99 -2.58 -7.84
CA GLN A 122 7.17 -2.21 -6.68
C GLN A 122 7.48 -3.13 -5.51
N TYR A 123 7.40 -2.58 -4.30
CA TYR A 123 7.60 -3.32 -3.06
C TYR A 123 6.30 -3.31 -2.26
N ARG A 124 5.98 -4.43 -1.62
CA ARG A 124 4.91 -4.49 -0.62
C ARG A 124 5.31 -3.77 0.67
N LEU A 125 6.62 -3.68 0.94
CA LEU A 125 7.17 -2.94 2.07
C LEU A 125 6.76 -1.46 1.97
N ARG A 126 6.30 -0.92 3.10
CA ARG A 126 5.96 0.49 3.27
C ARG A 126 6.99 1.15 4.17
N ASP A 127 7.06 2.47 4.09
CA ASP A 127 7.86 3.26 5.03
C ASP A 127 7.38 3.02 6.47
N TRP A 128 8.33 3.04 7.39
CA TRP A 128 8.05 2.85 8.81
C TRP A 128 7.56 4.16 9.42
N GLY A 129 6.27 4.24 9.70
CA GLY A 129 5.68 5.33 10.48
C GLY A 129 6.07 5.19 11.95
N VAL A 130 7.05 5.97 12.40
CA VAL A 130 7.60 5.91 13.77
C VAL A 130 6.86 6.78 14.78
N SER A 131 6.02 7.73 14.36
CA SER A 131 5.33 8.64 15.30
C SER A 131 4.16 7.97 16.01
N ARG A 132 4.04 8.18 17.32
CA ARG A 132 2.96 7.66 18.17
C ARG A 132 2.35 8.79 19.01
N GLN A 133 1.03 8.90 18.99
CA GLN A 133 0.28 9.82 19.88
C GLN A 133 0.15 9.24 21.30
N ARG A 134 1.28 8.88 21.90
CA ARG A 134 1.38 8.28 23.24
C ARG A 134 2.39 9.05 24.07
N TYR A 135 2.14 9.15 25.37
CA TYR A 135 3.03 9.81 26.31
C TYR A 135 4.28 8.97 26.61
N TRP A 136 4.11 7.67 26.85
CA TRP A 136 5.20 6.82 27.34
C TRP A 136 6.08 6.30 26.19
N GLY A 137 7.03 7.13 25.77
CA GLY A 137 8.02 6.81 24.73
C GLY A 137 9.09 7.90 24.64
N CYS A 138 10.12 7.67 23.81
CA CYS A 138 11.15 8.66 23.56
C CYS A 138 10.55 9.85 22.79
N PRO A 139 10.63 11.11 23.30
CA PRO A 139 10.15 12.27 22.57
C PRO A 139 10.85 12.43 21.22
N ILE A 140 10.07 12.72 20.17
CA ILE A 140 10.64 12.98 18.84
C ILE A 140 11.37 14.32 18.87
N PRO A 141 12.67 14.40 18.54
CA PRO A 141 13.49 15.61 18.68
C PRO A 141 13.28 16.60 17.53
N MET A 142 12.02 16.95 17.26
CA MET A 142 11.63 17.95 16.27
C MET A 142 10.89 19.11 16.94
N ILE A 143 10.99 20.30 16.35
CA ILE A 143 10.34 21.54 16.77
C ILE A 143 9.56 22.08 15.57
N ASN A 144 8.29 22.41 15.78
CA ASN A 144 7.40 23.02 14.80
C ASN A 144 7.41 24.54 14.97
N CYS A 145 7.92 25.25 13.96
CA CYS A 145 7.97 26.71 13.93
C CYS A 145 7.13 27.24 12.76
N GLU A 146 6.25 28.21 13.02
CA GLU A 146 5.38 28.82 11.98
C GLU A 146 6.17 29.46 10.83
N HIS A 147 7.39 29.94 11.09
CA HIS A 147 8.23 30.60 10.08
C HIS A 147 9.20 29.65 9.35
N CYS A 148 9.70 28.63 10.04
CA CYS A 148 10.76 27.77 9.52
C CYS A 148 10.28 26.36 9.13
N GLY A 149 9.04 26.00 9.48
CA GLY A 149 8.52 24.64 9.38
C GLY A 149 9.04 23.74 10.51
N THR A 150 9.09 22.45 10.25
CA THR A 150 9.60 21.45 11.18
C THR A 150 11.14 21.43 11.13
N VAL A 151 11.78 21.74 12.26
CA VAL A 151 13.24 21.80 12.40
C VAL A 151 13.70 20.83 13.50
N PRO A 152 14.87 20.20 13.37
CA PRO A 152 15.39 19.33 14.41
C PRO A 152 15.82 20.13 15.65
N VAL A 153 15.81 19.47 16.80
CA VAL A 153 16.51 19.97 18.00
C VAL A 153 18.02 19.90 17.74
N GLU A 154 18.77 20.91 18.20
CA GLU A 154 20.23 20.93 18.09
C GLU A 154 20.86 19.79 18.89
N GLU A 155 21.96 19.21 18.40
CA GLU A 155 22.58 18.03 19.02
C GLU A 155 22.98 18.28 20.48
N GLN A 156 23.48 19.48 20.79
CA GLN A 156 23.87 19.90 22.13
C GLN A 156 22.70 20.02 23.12
N ASP A 157 21.48 20.17 22.61
CA ASP A 157 20.24 20.29 23.39
C ASP A 157 19.53 18.94 23.55
N LEU A 158 20.13 17.86 23.06
CA LEU A 158 19.68 16.50 23.32
C LEU A 158 20.16 16.02 24.70
N PRO A 159 19.38 15.18 25.40
CA PRO A 159 18.09 14.62 24.99
C PRO A 159 16.91 15.59 25.24
N VAL A 160 15.85 15.47 24.43
CA VAL A 160 14.54 15.99 24.81
C VAL A 160 13.97 15.09 25.91
N VAL A 161 14.06 15.54 27.16
CA VAL A 161 13.67 14.74 28.33
C VAL A 161 12.16 14.63 28.42
N LEU A 162 11.64 13.40 28.51
CA LEU A 162 10.23 13.13 28.77
C LEU A 162 9.87 13.57 30.20
N PRO A 163 8.88 14.44 30.42
CA PRO A 163 8.41 14.80 31.76
C PRO A 163 7.86 13.55 32.47
N THR A 164 8.28 13.25 33.70
CA THR A 164 7.88 12.03 34.42
C THR A 164 6.77 12.24 35.45
N ASP A 165 6.58 13.47 35.93
CA ASP A 165 5.50 13.81 36.88
C ASP A 165 4.20 14.12 36.13
N VAL A 166 3.68 13.11 35.43
CA VAL A 166 2.48 13.19 34.62
C VAL A 166 1.56 12.04 34.99
N VAL A 167 0.31 12.35 35.34
CA VAL A 167 -0.75 11.36 35.57
C VAL A 167 -1.63 11.32 34.32
N PRO A 168 -1.57 10.27 33.49
CA PRO A 168 -2.43 10.16 32.32
C PRO A 168 -3.90 10.02 32.75
N ASP A 169 -4.75 10.93 32.29
CA ASP A 169 -6.19 10.94 32.57
C ASP A 169 -7.01 10.08 31.57
N GLY A 170 -6.32 9.43 30.65
CA GLY A 170 -6.90 8.62 29.58
C GLY A 170 -7.40 9.42 28.36
N ARG A 171 -7.27 10.75 28.34
CA ARG A 171 -7.74 11.62 27.26
C ARG A 171 -6.58 12.16 26.43
N GLY A 172 -6.32 11.53 25.28
CA GLY A 172 -5.35 12.02 24.31
C GLY A 172 -3.89 11.82 24.76
N ASN A 173 -2.99 12.64 24.19
CA ASN A 173 -1.57 12.63 24.52
C ASN A 173 -1.26 13.73 25.57
N PRO A 174 -0.95 13.37 26.83
CA PRO A 174 -0.67 14.32 27.90
C PRO A 174 0.37 15.38 27.57
N LEU A 175 1.37 15.06 26.73
CA LEU A 175 2.45 15.99 26.40
C LEU A 175 1.94 17.31 25.80
N LYS A 176 0.85 17.26 25.04
CA LYS A 176 0.22 18.45 24.43
C LYS A 176 -0.27 19.46 25.46
N ASN A 177 -0.56 19.03 26.67
CA ASN A 177 -1.15 19.85 27.73
C ASN A 177 -0.11 20.28 28.77
N ILE A 178 1.19 20.12 28.49
CA ILE A 178 2.28 20.51 29.40
C ILE A 178 3.03 21.69 28.75
N PRO A 179 2.63 22.95 29.03
CA PRO A 179 3.24 24.13 28.41
C PRO A 179 4.76 24.21 28.60
N GLU A 180 5.27 23.73 29.73
CA GLU A 180 6.71 23.69 30.03
C GLU A 180 7.50 22.74 29.13
N PHE A 181 6.85 21.72 28.59
CA PHE A 181 7.44 20.80 27.63
C PHE A 181 7.25 21.30 26.19
N VAL A 182 6.02 21.69 25.83
CA VAL A 182 5.66 22.05 24.46
C VAL A 182 6.31 23.36 24.02
N ASN A 183 6.27 24.39 24.86
CA ASN A 183 6.74 25.72 24.48
C ASN A 183 8.27 25.75 24.45
N THR A 184 8.82 26.16 23.31
CA THR A 184 10.27 26.34 23.13
C THR A 184 10.55 27.47 22.15
N THR A 185 11.81 27.65 21.79
CA THR A 185 12.24 28.60 20.76
C THR A 185 12.78 27.84 19.56
N CYS A 186 12.54 28.38 18.37
CA CYS A 186 13.08 27.80 17.15
C CYS A 186 14.61 27.98 17.12
N PRO A 187 15.41 26.91 16.98
CA PRO A 187 16.87 27.03 16.93
C PRO A 187 17.35 27.82 15.71
N LYS A 188 16.57 27.85 14.62
CA LYS A 188 16.93 28.52 13.36
C LYS A 188 16.68 30.03 13.35
N CYS A 189 15.61 30.50 14.00
CA CYS A 189 15.20 31.92 13.94
C CYS A 189 14.97 32.59 15.29
N GLY A 190 15.00 31.85 16.40
CA GLY A 190 14.79 32.36 17.76
C GLY A 190 13.33 32.65 18.13
N ASN A 191 12.39 32.61 17.18
CA ASN A 191 10.97 32.84 17.45
C ASN A 191 10.35 31.74 18.33
N PRO A 192 9.21 32.02 19.02
CA PRO A 192 8.44 30.99 19.70
C PRO A 192 8.09 29.83 18.77
N ALA A 193 8.18 28.61 19.29
CA ALA A 193 7.91 27.38 18.57
C ALA A 193 7.40 26.30 19.52
N GLU A 194 6.86 25.22 18.97
CA GLU A 194 6.32 24.11 19.75
C GLU A 194 7.12 22.84 19.50
N ARG A 195 7.48 22.09 20.54
CA ARG A 195 8.08 20.76 20.38
C ARG A 195 7.08 19.79 19.75
N GLU A 196 7.58 18.83 19.00
CA GLU A 196 6.79 17.64 18.65
C GLU A 196 6.37 16.94 19.95
N THR A 197 5.10 16.55 19.99
CA THR A 197 4.48 15.93 21.17
C THR A 197 4.28 14.44 21.00
N ASP A 198 4.36 13.95 19.76
CA ASP A 198 4.43 12.52 19.52
C ASP A 198 5.76 11.93 20.00
N THR A 199 5.69 10.66 20.39
CA THR A 199 6.85 9.87 20.79
C THR A 199 7.18 8.82 19.72
N PHE A 200 8.40 8.30 19.77
CA PHE A 200 8.80 7.21 18.90
C PHE A 200 8.06 5.90 19.22
N ASP A 201 7.84 5.12 18.17
CA ASP A 201 7.44 3.72 18.24
C ASP A 201 8.47 2.92 19.04
N THR A 202 8.01 2.03 19.93
CA THR A 202 8.91 1.26 20.82
C THR A 202 9.86 0.32 20.08
N PHE A 203 9.60 0.07 18.80
CA PHE A 203 10.52 -0.64 17.92
C PHE A 203 11.81 0.15 17.66
N VAL A 204 11.81 1.48 17.79
CA VAL A 204 13.02 2.31 17.65
C VAL A 204 14.07 1.89 18.67
N GLU A 205 13.72 1.76 19.96
CA GLU A 205 14.67 1.39 21.00
C GLU A 205 15.18 -0.06 20.83
N SER A 206 14.30 -0.99 20.46
CA SER A 206 14.66 -2.40 20.23
C SER A 206 15.41 -2.67 18.91
N SER A 207 15.50 -1.68 18.01
CA SER A 207 16.22 -1.83 16.74
C SER A 207 17.74 -1.71 16.87
N TRP A 208 18.26 -1.22 18.00
CA TRP A 208 19.70 -0.99 18.16
C TRP A 208 20.26 -1.33 19.56
N TYR A 209 19.44 -1.75 20.52
CA TYR A 209 19.87 -2.06 21.88
C TYR A 209 21.05 -3.06 21.95
N TYR A 210 21.11 -4.01 21.00
CA TYR A 210 22.20 -5.00 20.94
C TYR A 210 23.57 -4.35 20.76
N ALA A 211 23.65 -3.24 20.02
CA ALA A 211 24.89 -2.49 19.81
C ALA A 211 25.22 -1.60 21.01
N ARG A 212 24.23 -1.15 21.79
CA ARG A 212 24.44 -0.33 22.97
C ARG A 212 25.11 -1.06 24.13
N PHE A 213 25.00 -2.39 24.16
CA PHE A 213 25.66 -3.24 25.16
C PHE A 213 27.13 -3.57 24.82
N CYS A 214 27.58 -3.28 23.60
CA CYS A 214 28.97 -3.47 23.16
C CYS A 214 29.83 -2.26 23.52
#